data_AF-A0AAN8MI73-F1
#
_entry.id   AF-A0AAN8MI73-F1
#
_cell.length_a   1.000
_cell.length_b   1.000
_cell.length_c   1.000
_cell.angle_alpha   90.00
_cell.angle_beta   90.00
_cell.angle_gamma   90.00
#
_symmetry.space_group_name_H-M   'P 1'
#
loop_
_entity.id
_entity.type
_entity.pdbx_description
1 polymer ?
#
loop_
_entity_poly.entity_id
_entity_poly.type
_entity_poly.pdbx_seq_one_letter_code
_entity_poly.pdbx_strand_id
1 'polypeptide(L)'
;MQYGQGGPLLDITMELGELEEVHLPHFVCLGTNPSLRNEMKILHVEEHGVSVEEVHEVTRFHAKILHPKFSVISVILSYIFSRNIDVHCELMLYLTVKKQTLIPRLYLFPSNPSQIQAVEQQEKSQGSSRVLITRPEQAFKLNSYFRLNIPCSTYINPQKIHLIHRDSTPSFFRAVVKMTGVDIEMELFGDDERIAWKEVVSQDEYITATHSTSAVLGAGRLAESSLTGSTEQQLRSVRTEFVRRVSGPVLEGLLDGLLQHTVINQEEMESVKVIAERAEKARDIIDMVLRKGTESCSRMINLLGEMDPCLWTQLQNNSVGVPT
;
A
#
# COMPACT_ATOMS: atom_id res chain seq x y z
N MET A 1 -5.10 37.56 19.63
CA MET A 1 -5.22 37.37 18.16
C MET A 1 -5.61 35.91 17.94
N GLN A 2 -6.62 35.64 17.11
CA GLN A 2 -7.00 34.27 16.77
C GLN A 2 -6.14 33.83 15.59
N TYR A 3 -5.38 32.74 15.77
CA TYR A 3 -4.60 32.09 14.73
C TYR A 3 -5.13 30.67 14.53
N GLY A 4 -5.11 30.18 13.30
CA GLY A 4 -5.30 28.78 12.94
C GLY A 4 -3.96 28.09 12.68
N GLN A 5 -3.96 26.77 12.66
CA GLN A 5 -2.77 25.99 12.39
C GLN A 5 -2.45 25.98 10.89
N GLY A 6 -1.17 26.17 10.56
CA GLY A 6 -0.64 26.12 9.19
C GLY A 6 0.30 24.93 8.93
N GLY A 7 0.84 24.31 9.98
CA GLY A 7 1.73 23.15 9.91
C GLY A 7 1.67 22.28 11.19
N PRO A 8 2.44 21.19 11.27
CA PRO A 8 2.49 20.37 12.48
C PRO A 8 3.10 21.15 13.66
N LEU A 9 2.75 20.74 14.88
CA LEU A 9 3.44 21.15 16.10
C LEU A 9 4.63 20.20 16.31
N LEU A 10 5.83 20.76 16.42
CA LEU A 10 7.08 20.00 16.50
C LEU A 10 7.80 20.32 17.81
N ASP A 11 8.21 19.29 18.53
CA ASP A 11 9.12 19.41 19.66
C ASP A 11 10.55 19.18 19.17
N ILE A 12 11.29 20.28 18.94
CA ILE A 12 12.65 20.23 18.42
C ILE A 12 13.62 20.56 19.55
N THR A 13 14.40 19.55 19.95
CA THR A 13 15.50 19.70 20.90
C THR A 13 16.83 19.50 20.17
N MET A 14 17.79 20.39 20.42
CA MET A 14 19.15 20.25 19.91
C MET A 14 20.06 19.76 21.04
N GLU A 15 20.73 18.63 20.82
CA GLU A 15 21.60 18.02 21.82
C GLU A 15 23.00 18.65 21.85
N LEU A 16 23.54 19.04 20.67
CA LEU A 16 24.87 19.63 20.50
C LEU A 16 24.88 20.61 19.32
N GLY A 17 25.62 21.71 19.44
CA GLY A 17 25.86 22.68 18.36
C GLY A 17 25.00 23.94 18.47
N GLU A 18 24.79 24.62 17.33
CA GLU A 18 23.82 25.70 17.14
C GLU A 18 23.10 25.47 15.81
N LEU A 19 21.81 25.80 15.76
CA LEU A 19 20.99 25.63 14.56
C LEU A 19 20.87 26.97 13.84
N GLU A 20 21.43 27.07 12.63
CA GLU A 20 21.40 28.32 11.86
C GLU A 20 20.06 28.53 11.15
N GLU A 21 19.42 27.45 10.70
CA GLU A 21 18.25 27.52 9.83
C GLU A 21 17.35 26.30 10.02
N VAL A 22 16.04 26.52 10.02
CA VAL A 22 15.02 25.44 10.03
C VAL A 22 13.97 25.70 8.98
N HIS A 23 13.55 24.61 8.32
CA HIS A 23 12.45 24.57 7.37
C HIS A 23 11.28 23.83 7.99
N LEU A 24 10.31 24.59 8.52
CA LEU A 24 9.11 24.03 9.14
C LEU A 24 8.06 23.72 8.07
N PRO A 25 7.55 22.48 7.97
CA PRO A 25 6.56 22.14 6.97
C PRO A 25 5.23 22.86 7.21
N HIS A 26 4.53 23.21 6.13
CA HIS A 26 3.15 23.69 6.17
C HIS A 26 2.30 23.00 5.09
N PHE A 27 0.99 22.91 5.33
CA PHE A 27 0.06 22.32 4.36
C PHE A 27 -0.69 23.36 3.52
N VAL A 28 -0.52 24.66 3.79
CA VAL A 28 -1.17 25.76 3.05
C VAL A 28 -0.69 25.82 1.60
N CYS A 29 -1.61 25.91 0.64
CA CYS A 29 -1.30 26.09 -0.77
C CYS A 29 -1.14 27.58 -1.11
N LEU A 30 0.07 27.99 -1.46
CA LEU A 30 0.37 29.37 -1.84
C LEU A 30 0.17 29.66 -3.33
N GLY A 31 -0.08 28.61 -4.14
CA GLY A 31 -0.28 28.75 -5.58
C GLY A 31 -1.62 29.41 -5.92
N THR A 32 -2.65 29.20 -5.10
CA THR A 32 -3.97 29.82 -5.29
C THR A 32 -4.05 31.21 -4.68
N ASN A 33 -3.31 31.47 -3.59
CA ASN A 33 -3.24 32.80 -3.00
C ASN A 33 -1.84 33.12 -2.41
N PRO A 34 -0.99 33.86 -3.16
CA PRO A 34 0.34 34.24 -2.69
C PRO A 34 0.35 35.20 -1.49
N SER A 35 -0.73 35.96 -1.23
CA SER A 35 -0.77 36.92 -0.12
C SER A 35 -0.75 36.25 1.26
N LEU A 36 -1.12 34.97 1.32
CA LEU A 36 -1.10 34.17 2.56
C LEU A 36 0.30 34.06 3.18
N ARG A 37 1.37 34.30 2.40
CA ARG A 37 2.74 34.35 2.93
C ARG A 37 2.90 35.36 4.06
N ASN A 38 2.26 36.53 3.94
CA ASN A 38 2.37 37.62 4.93
C ASN A 38 1.58 37.33 6.21
N GLU A 39 0.67 36.36 6.15
CA GLU A 39 -0.22 35.97 7.24
C GLU A 39 0.35 34.80 8.06
N MET A 40 1.41 34.14 7.57
CA MET A 40 2.09 33.07 8.27
C MET A 40 3.01 33.62 9.35
N LYS A 41 2.93 33.02 10.53
CA LYS A 41 3.83 33.30 11.67
C LYS A 41 4.32 31.99 12.25
N ILE A 42 5.39 32.04 13.04
CA ILE A 42 5.83 30.90 13.84
C ILE A 42 5.29 31.04 15.25
N LEU A 43 4.64 30.00 15.73
CA LEU A 43 4.25 29.84 17.13
C LEU A 43 5.38 29.16 17.87
N HIS A 44 5.75 29.70 19.02
CA HIS A 44 6.60 29.06 20.01
C HIS A 44 5.77 28.79 21.26
N VAL A 45 5.85 27.58 21.78
CA VAL A 45 5.25 27.16 23.05
C VAL A 45 6.39 27.00 24.05
N GLU A 46 6.39 27.87 25.05
CA GLU A 46 7.40 28.00 26.10
C GLU A 46 6.79 27.62 27.46
N GLU A 47 7.63 27.37 28.47
CA GLU A 47 7.17 26.93 29.81
C GLU A 47 6.12 27.88 30.43
N HIS A 48 6.23 29.18 30.15
CA HIS A 48 5.40 30.23 30.76
C HIS A 48 4.38 30.86 29.80
N GLY A 49 4.21 30.31 28.59
CA GLY A 49 3.22 30.84 27.65
C GLY A 49 3.51 30.52 26.19
N VAL A 50 2.97 31.37 25.30
CA VAL A 50 3.17 31.27 23.86
C VAL A 50 3.72 32.59 23.32
N SER A 51 4.69 32.50 22.41
CA SER A 51 5.23 33.65 21.69
C SER A 51 5.08 33.44 20.17
N VAL A 52 5.09 34.53 19.41
CA VAL A 52 4.88 34.51 17.96
C VAL A 52 6.03 35.26 17.27
N GLU A 53 6.63 34.64 16.27
CA GLU A 53 7.74 35.18 15.46
C GLU A 53 7.31 35.36 14.00
N GLU A 54 7.90 36.35 13.33
CA GLU A 54 7.77 36.53 11.89
C GLU A 54 8.54 35.45 11.11
N VAL A 55 7.95 34.95 10.03
CA VAL A 55 8.64 34.00 9.15
C VAL A 55 9.67 34.77 8.31
N HIS A 56 10.88 34.23 8.17
CA HIS A 56 11.92 34.86 7.36
C HIS A 56 11.68 34.67 5.86
N GLU A 57 11.29 33.47 5.46
CA GLU A 57 10.92 33.14 4.08
C GLU A 57 9.84 32.07 4.06
N VAL A 58 8.85 32.21 3.17
CA VAL A 58 7.82 31.19 2.95
C VAL A 58 8.00 30.60 1.55
N THR A 59 8.29 29.30 1.48
CA THR A 59 8.39 28.52 0.24
C THR A 59 7.06 27.82 -0.06
N ARG A 60 7.00 26.95 -1.08
CA ARG A 60 5.77 26.23 -1.43
C ARG A 60 5.28 25.26 -0.34
N PHE A 61 6.19 24.69 0.44
CA PHE A 61 5.87 23.64 1.42
C PHE A 61 6.48 23.86 2.79
N HIS A 62 7.34 24.87 2.94
CA HIS A 62 8.07 25.13 4.19
C HIS A 62 8.12 26.63 4.51
N ALA A 63 8.01 26.95 5.79
CA ALA A 63 8.33 28.23 6.37
C ALA A 63 9.75 28.16 6.94
N LYS A 64 10.62 29.07 6.53
CA LYS A 64 12.00 29.16 6.94
C LYS A 64 12.15 30.15 8.09
N ILE A 65 12.91 29.73 9.10
CA ILE A 65 13.38 30.58 10.20
C ILE A 65 14.89 30.47 10.33
N LEU A 66 15.52 31.58 10.72
CA LEU A 66 16.94 31.68 10.99
C LEU A 66 17.15 31.77 12.50
N HIS A 67 18.19 31.09 12.99
CA HIS A 67 18.57 31.06 14.40
C HIS A 67 17.39 30.77 15.36
N PRO A 68 16.67 29.65 15.15
CA PRO A 68 15.49 29.33 15.96
C PRO A 68 15.82 29.16 17.44
N LYS A 69 14.86 29.50 18.29
CA LYS A 69 14.88 29.18 19.72
C LYS A 69 14.35 27.77 19.95
N PHE A 70 15.01 27.02 20.84
CA PHE A 70 14.56 25.68 21.25
C PHE A 70 13.29 25.81 22.09
N SER A 71 12.18 25.39 21.48
CA SER A 71 10.83 25.40 22.01
C SER A 71 10.00 24.46 21.16
N VAL A 72 8.81 24.12 21.64
CA VAL A 72 7.82 23.47 20.79
C VAL A 72 7.33 24.50 19.77
N ILE A 73 7.44 24.22 18.47
CA ILE A 73 7.25 25.20 17.40
C ILE A 73 6.27 24.73 16.32
N SER A 74 5.55 25.67 15.70
CA SER A 74 4.64 25.38 14.59
C SER A 74 4.42 26.58 13.67
N VAL A 75 4.04 26.32 12.42
CA VAL A 75 3.53 27.37 11.52
C VAL A 75 2.07 27.63 11.83
N ILE A 76 1.71 28.89 12.06
CA ILE A 76 0.34 29.35 12.28
C ILE A 76 -0.05 30.39 11.23
N LEU A 77 -1.36 30.53 11.00
CA LEU A 77 -1.95 31.44 10.02
C LEU A 77 -3.02 32.29 10.70
N SER A 78 -3.18 33.56 10.31
CA SER A 78 -4.23 34.41 10.89
C SER A 78 -5.66 33.87 10.64
N TYR A 79 -6.51 33.87 11.68
CA TYR A 79 -7.85 33.23 11.67
C TYR A 79 -8.82 33.84 10.65
N ILE A 80 -8.69 35.13 10.35
CA ILE A 80 -9.54 35.83 9.37
C ILE A 80 -9.40 35.17 7.98
N PHE A 81 -8.21 34.70 7.64
CA PHE A 81 -7.93 34.06 6.35
C PHE A 81 -8.06 32.53 6.40
N SER A 82 -8.08 31.90 7.58
CA SER A 82 -8.19 30.44 7.74
C SER A 82 -9.53 29.82 7.29
N ARG A 83 -10.54 30.64 6.95
CA ARG A 83 -11.87 30.16 6.50
C ARG A 83 -11.95 29.84 5.01
N ASN A 84 -10.98 30.30 4.22
CA ASN A 84 -10.99 30.14 2.76
C ASN A 84 -9.57 29.92 2.25
N ILE A 85 -8.93 28.88 2.78
CA ILE A 85 -7.57 28.48 2.42
C ILE A 85 -7.60 27.14 1.72
N ASP A 86 -6.85 27.05 0.63
CA ASP A 86 -6.57 25.77 -0.01
C ASP A 86 -5.37 25.13 0.68
N VAL A 87 -5.45 23.82 0.88
CA VAL A 87 -4.43 23.02 1.56
C VAL A 87 -4.07 21.81 0.70
N HIS A 88 -2.79 21.49 0.67
CA HIS A 88 -2.32 20.23 0.13
C HIS A 88 -2.79 19.10 1.04
N CYS A 89 -3.35 18.04 0.45
CA CYS A 89 -3.96 16.92 1.17
C CYS A 89 -3.27 15.61 0.83
N GLU A 90 -3.35 14.66 1.77
CA GLU A 90 -2.95 13.29 1.57
C GLU A 90 -4.20 12.40 1.48
N LEU A 91 -4.14 11.41 0.59
CA LEU A 91 -5.09 10.31 0.53
C LEU A 91 -4.35 9.02 0.84
N MET A 92 -4.84 8.26 1.82
CA MET A 92 -4.29 6.94 2.14
C MET A 92 -5.38 5.89 2.06
N LEU A 93 -5.17 4.89 1.19
CA LEU A 93 -6.09 3.78 1.03
C LEU A 93 -5.55 2.53 1.73
N TYR A 94 -6.38 1.96 2.60
CA TYR A 94 -6.15 0.66 3.21
C TYR A 94 -7.28 -0.29 2.88
N LEU A 95 -6.92 -1.54 2.61
CA LEU A 95 -7.87 -2.60 2.31
C LEU A 95 -7.82 -3.67 3.39
N THR A 96 -8.99 -4.11 3.82
CA THR A 96 -9.15 -5.32 4.65
C THR A 96 -10.00 -6.32 3.91
N VAL A 97 -9.49 -7.54 3.71
CA VAL A 97 -10.28 -8.63 3.14
C VAL A 97 -10.87 -9.49 4.26
N LYS A 98 -12.18 -9.75 4.18
CA LYS A 98 -12.90 -10.68 5.07
C LYS A 98 -13.78 -11.60 4.25
N LYS A 99 -13.37 -12.86 4.10
CA LYS A 99 -14.06 -13.85 3.25
C LYS A 99 -14.24 -13.30 1.83
N GLN A 100 -15.48 -13.05 1.40
CA GLN A 100 -15.84 -12.53 0.07
C GLN A 100 -16.13 -11.02 0.08
N THR A 101 -15.74 -10.33 1.15
CA THR A 101 -15.99 -8.90 1.34
C THR A 101 -14.68 -8.14 1.46
N LEU A 102 -14.54 -7.10 0.66
CA LEU A 102 -13.47 -6.11 0.77
C LEU A 102 -13.99 -4.91 1.57
N ILE A 103 -13.17 -4.40 2.48
CA ILE A 103 -13.46 -3.22 3.29
C ILE A 103 -12.39 -2.16 2.99
N PRO A 104 -12.63 -1.28 2.00
CA PRO A 104 -11.79 -0.12 1.76
C PRO A 104 -11.94 0.92 2.88
N ARG A 105 -10.81 1.47 3.32
CA ARG A 105 -10.69 2.60 4.22
C ARG A 105 -9.86 3.69 3.56
N LEU A 106 -10.52 4.75 3.10
CA LEU A 106 -9.88 5.90 2.46
C LEU A 106 -9.80 7.06 3.45
N TYR A 107 -8.60 7.39 3.88
CA TYR A 107 -8.31 8.53 4.76
C TYR A 107 -8.08 9.78 3.92
N LEU A 108 -8.62 10.92 4.38
CA LEU A 108 -8.43 12.23 3.77
C LEU A 108 -8.08 13.26 4.84
N PHE A 109 -6.95 13.93 4.70
CA PHE A 109 -6.50 14.93 5.65
C PHE A 109 -5.44 15.90 5.06
N PRO A 110 -5.24 17.10 5.65
CA PRO A 110 -4.18 18.00 5.21
C PRO A 110 -2.81 17.33 5.35
N SER A 111 -1.93 17.53 4.37
CA SER A 111 -0.61 16.89 4.30
C SER A 111 0.21 17.17 5.57
N ASN A 112 0.22 16.21 6.49
CA ASN A 112 0.85 16.31 7.79
C ASN A 112 1.53 14.97 8.14
N PRO A 113 2.87 14.95 8.31
CA PRO A 113 3.60 13.74 8.67
C PRO A 113 3.07 13.01 9.92
N SER A 114 2.62 13.74 10.94
CA SER A 114 2.11 13.12 12.17
C SER A 114 0.82 12.34 11.92
N GLN A 115 -0.04 12.82 11.02
CA GLN A 115 -1.27 12.12 10.65
C GLN A 115 -0.99 10.91 9.78
N ILE A 116 -0.03 10.98 8.85
CA ILE A 116 0.43 9.81 8.09
C ILE A 116 0.87 8.71 9.05
N GLN A 117 1.72 9.05 10.02
CA GLN A 117 2.22 8.10 11.01
C GLN A 117 1.09 7.52 11.88
N ALA A 118 0.13 8.36 12.31
CA ALA A 118 -1.01 7.92 13.10
C ALA A 118 -1.89 6.92 12.34
N VAL A 119 -2.13 7.13 11.04
CA VAL A 119 -2.88 6.21 10.18
C VAL A 119 -2.12 4.89 10.02
N GLU A 120 -0.82 4.94 9.75
CA GLU A 120 0.01 3.75 9.60
C GLU A 120 0.02 2.88 10.86
N GLN A 121 0.15 3.48 12.04
CA GLN A 121 0.09 2.78 13.33
C GLN A 121 -1.29 2.15 13.58
N GLN A 122 -2.37 2.89 13.30
CA GLN A 122 -3.73 2.39 13.45
C GLN A 122 -3.98 1.18 12.55
N GLU A 123 -3.63 1.25 11.27
CA GLU A 123 -3.93 0.19 10.31
C GLU A 123 -3.01 -1.03 10.49
N LYS A 124 -1.79 -0.83 10.98
CA LYS A 124 -0.90 -1.93 11.40
C LYS A 124 -1.55 -2.79 12.49
N SER A 125 -2.22 -2.18 13.46
CA SER A 125 -2.95 -2.91 14.52
C SER A 125 -4.16 -3.70 13.99
N GLN A 126 -4.72 -3.27 12.86
CA GLN A 126 -5.92 -3.85 12.25
C GLN A 126 -5.60 -4.93 11.19
N GLY A 127 -4.32 -5.17 10.89
CA GLY A 127 -3.88 -6.14 9.88
C GLY A 127 -4.35 -5.79 8.47
N SER A 128 -4.43 -4.50 8.14
CA SER A 128 -4.89 -4.03 6.83
C SER A 128 -3.74 -3.70 5.90
N SER A 129 -3.92 -3.95 4.61
CA SER A 129 -2.89 -3.73 3.59
C SER A 129 -3.01 -2.32 3.02
N ARG A 130 -1.90 -1.58 2.96
CA ARG A 130 -1.85 -0.28 2.29
C ARG A 130 -1.82 -0.49 0.78
N VAL A 131 -2.66 0.24 0.06
CA VAL A 131 -2.63 0.35 -1.40
C VAL A 131 -2.03 1.69 -1.78
N LEU A 132 -1.11 1.66 -2.74
CA LEU A 132 -0.54 2.89 -3.29
C LEU A 132 -1.54 3.49 -4.27
N ILE A 133 -1.91 4.73 -4.01
CA ILE A 133 -2.82 5.51 -4.85
C ILE A 133 -2.18 6.84 -5.21
N THR A 134 -2.67 7.46 -6.28
CA THR A 134 -2.28 8.81 -6.67
C THR A 134 -2.70 9.83 -5.62
N ARG A 135 -1.88 10.86 -5.43
CA ARG A 135 -2.24 12.02 -4.60
C ARG A 135 -3.13 12.97 -5.39
N PRO A 136 -3.98 13.77 -4.72
CA PRO A 136 -4.69 14.85 -5.38
C PRO A 136 -3.73 15.83 -6.08
N GLU A 137 -3.95 16.09 -7.37
CA GLU A 137 -3.15 17.07 -8.12
C GLU A 137 -3.43 18.51 -7.66
N GLN A 138 -4.68 18.77 -7.26
CA GLN A 138 -5.15 20.09 -6.83
C GLN A 138 -5.23 20.18 -5.32
N ALA A 139 -5.00 21.40 -4.80
CA ALA A 139 -5.23 21.68 -3.39
C ALA A 139 -6.73 21.72 -3.10
N PHE A 140 -7.09 21.34 -1.87
CA PHE A 140 -8.47 21.29 -1.42
C PHE A 140 -8.76 22.40 -0.44
N LYS A 141 -9.96 22.96 -0.52
CA LYS A 141 -10.39 24.01 0.40
C LYS A 141 -10.58 23.45 1.81
N LEU A 142 -9.85 23.97 2.79
CA LEU A 142 -10.02 23.59 4.18
C LEU A 142 -11.44 23.96 4.66
N ASN A 143 -11.98 23.14 5.57
CA ASN A 143 -13.35 23.23 6.09
C ASN A 143 -14.47 22.92 5.07
N SER A 144 -14.14 22.33 3.92
CA SER A 144 -15.12 21.77 2.98
C SER A 144 -15.45 20.31 3.28
N TYR A 145 -16.59 19.83 2.79
CA TYR A 145 -16.96 18.43 2.86
C TYR A 145 -16.65 17.71 1.54
N PHE A 146 -16.36 16.43 1.69
CA PHE A 146 -16.11 15.50 0.59
C PHE A 146 -17.06 14.32 0.71
N ARG A 147 -17.43 13.73 -0.42
CA ARG A 147 -18.12 12.43 -0.48
C ARG A 147 -17.32 11.45 -1.34
N LEU A 148 -17.33 10.19 -0.95
CA LEU A 148 -16.72 9.10 -1.71
C LEU A 148 -17.81 8.32 -2.44
N ASN A 149 -17.61 8.10 -3.73
CA ASN A 149 -18.40 7.19 -4.54
C ASN A 149 -17.56 5.97 -4.89
N ILE A 150 -18.14 4.78 -4.69
CA ILE A 150 -17.60 3.51 -5.14
C ILE A 150 -18.79 2.76 -5.75
N PRO A 151 -18.93 2.70 -7.09
CA PRO A 151 -20.13 2.18 -7.74
C PRO A 151 -20.50 0.75 -7.32
N CYS A 152 -19.51 -0.09 -7.04
CA CYS A 152 -19.70 -1.49 -6.62
C CYS A 152 -19.85 -1.67 -5.09
N SER A 153 -19.88 -0.59 -4.31
CA SER A 153 -20.06 -0.67 -2.86
C SER A 153 -21.52 -0.90 -2.48
N THR A 154 -21.74 -1.68 -1.43
CA THR A 154 -23.06 -1.86 -0.82
C THR A 154 -23.32 -0.84 0.28
N TYR A 155 -22.26 -0.25 0.83
CA TYR A 155 -22.33 0.67 1.96
C TYR A 155 -21.06 1.52 2.03
N ILE A 156 -21.22 2.82 2.31
CA ILE A 156 -20.12 3.75 2.61
C ILE A 156 -20.52 4.56 3.85
N ASN A 157 -19.61 4.67 4.82
CA ASN A 157 -19.81 5.50 6.00
C ASN A 157 -18.51 6.16 6.48
N PRO A 158 -18.53 7.44 6.85
CA PRO A 158 -19.67 8.36 6.76
C PRO A 158 -20.00 8.70 5.30
N GLN A 159 -21.19 9.28 5.05
CA GLN A 159 -21.59 9.71 3.70
C GLN A 159 -20.78 10.92 3.21
N LYS A 160 -20.36 11.78 4.15
CA LYS A 160 -19.46 12.91 3.91
C LYS A 160 -18.41 13.00 5.00
N ILE A 161 -17.23 13.50 4.66
CA ILE A 161 -16.15 13.83 5.59
C ILE A 161 -15.85 15.31 5.51
N HIS A 162 -15.66 15.93 6.66
CA HIS A 162 -15.22 17.32 6.78
C HIS A 162 -13.70 17.39 6.78
N LEU A 163 -13.10 18.09 5.82
CA LEU A 163 -11.66 18.31 5.75
C LEU A 163 -11.25 19.37 6.76
N ILE A 164 -10.73 18.94 7.90
CA ILE A 164 -10.27 19.81 8.99
C ILE A 164 -8.91 19.35 9.51
N HIS A 165 -8.24 20.25 10.23
CA HIS A 165 -7.10 19.85 11.04
C HIS A 165 -7.56 19.00 12.24
N ARG A 166 -6.82 17.94 12.56
CA ARG A 166 -7.04 17.12 13.76
C ARG A 166 -5.70 16.76 14.40
N ASP A 167 -5.64 16.88 15.71
CA ASP A 167 -4.49 16.41 16.50
C ASP A 167 -4.53 14.89 16.75
N SER A 168 -5.63 14.24 16.38
CA SER A 168 -5.89 12.80 16.51
C SER A 168 -5.97 12.10 15.16
N THR A 169 -6.29 10.80 15.15
CA THR A 169 -6.51 10.02 13.93
C THR A 169 -7.43 10.75 12.95
N PRO A 170 -7.04 10.89 11.67
CA PRO A 170 -7.86 11.57 10.66
C PRO A 170 -9.16 10.84 10.35
N SER A 171 -10.11 11.58 9.78
CA SER A 171 -11.37 11.02 9.30
C SER A 171 -11.14 10.15 8.06
N PHE A 172 -11.94 9.09 7.92
CA PHE A 172 -11.86 8.17 6.78
C PHE A 172 -13.23 7.66 6.36
N PHE A 173 -13.36 7.35 5.08
CA PHE A 173 -14.50 6.64 4.53
C PHE A 173 -14.25 5.15 4.72
N ARG A 174 -15.23 4.45 5.29
CA ARG A 174 -15.25 3.00 5.36
C ARG A 174 -16.32 2.49 4.41
N ALA A 175 -15.89 1.78 3.38
CA ALA A 175 -16.78 1.14 2.42
C ALA A 175 -16.88 -0.37 2.66
N VAL A 176 -17.93 -0.98 2.12
CA VAL A 176 -18.10 -2.43 2.03
C VAL A 176 -18.36 -2.77 0.57
N VAL A 177 -17.49 -3.60 -0.01
CA VAL A 177 -17.53 -3.99 -1.42
C VAL A 177 -17.52 -5.52 -1.48
N LYS A 178 -18.38 -6.12 -2.32
CA LYS A 178 -18.32 -7.56 -2.57
C LYS A 178 -17.19 -7.84 -3.56
N MET A 179 -16.35 -8.82 -3.24
CA MET A 179 -15.28 -9.24 -4.15
C MET A 179 -15.89 -9.99 -5.32
N THR A 180 -16.00 -9.31 -6.47
CA THR A 180 -16.60 -9.84 -7.70
C THR A 180 -15.56 -10.15 -8.78
N GLY A 181 -14.28 -9.95 -8.50
CA GLY A 181 -13.20 -10.12 -9.49
C GLY A 181 -13.19 -9.01 -10.55
N VAL A 182 -13.54 -7.79 -10.15
CA VAL A 182 -13.52 -6.61 -11.02
C VAL A 182 -12.76 -5.50 -10.33
N ASP A 183 -12.10 -4.65 -11.09
CA ASP A 183 -11.39 -3.50 -10.56
C ASP A 183 -12.34 -2.55 -9.83
N ILE A 184 -11.82 -1.86 -8.82
CA ILE A 184 -12.60 -0.99 -7.96
C ILE A 184 -12.31 0.46 -8.32
N GLU A 185 -13.29 1.08 -8.97
CA GLU A 185 -13.30 2.51 -9.24
C GLU A 185 -13.71 3.29 -7.98
N MET A 186 -12.93 4.31 -7.65
CA MET A 186 -13.19 5.21 -6.54
C MET A 186 -13.15 6.66 -7.02
N GLU A 187 -14.17 7.43 -6.65
CA GLU A 187 -14.27 8.85 -7.02
C GLU A 187 -14.57 9.69 -5.77
N LEU A 188 -13.71 10.66 -5.51
CA LEU A 188 -13.90 11.64 -4.45
C LEU A 188 -14.50 12.91 -5.05
N PHE A 189 -15.60 13.38 -4.48
CA PHE A 189 -16.27 14.61 -4.90
C PHE A 189 -16.15 15.68 -3.82
N GLY A 190 -15.88 16.90 -4.25
CA GLY A 190 -15.93 18.09 -3.39
C GLY A 190 -17.37 18.58 -3.16
N ASP A 191 -17.50 19.62 -2.34
CA ASP A 191 -18.78 20.28 -2.04
C ASP A 191 -19.50 20.85 -3.27
N ASP A 192 -18.75 21.20 -4.32
CA ASP A 192 -19.27 21.68 -5.59
C ASP A 192 -19.73 20.55 -6.53
N GLU A 193 -19.73 19.31 -6.04
CA GLU A 193 -20.10 18.09 -6.76
C GLU A 193 -19.22 17.81 -7.98
N ARG A 194 -18.03 18.44 -8.07
CA ARG A 194 -17.00 18.08 -9.05
C ARG A 194 -16.14 16.95 -8.53
N ILE A 195 -15.64 16.13 -9.46
CA ILE A 195 -14.66 15.09 -9.16
C ILE A 195 -13.36 15.77 -8.77
N ALA A 196 -12.97 15.61 -7.50
CA ALA A 196 -11.75 16.15 -6.92
C ALA A 196 -10.58 15.16 -7.03
N TRP A 197 -10.88 13.86 -7.09
CA TRP A 197 -9.89 12.79 -7.27
C TRP A 197 -10.59 11.53 -7.78
N LYS A 198 -9.88 10.73 -8.58
CA LYS A 198 -10.36 9.46 -9.14
C LYS A 198 -9.22 8.48 -9.25
N GLU A 199 -9.50 7.21 -8.94
CA GLU A 199 -8.53 6.12 -9.03
C GLU A 199 -9.23 4.80 -9.32
N VAL A 200 -8.50 3.87 -9.93
CA VAL A 200 -8.93 2.49 -10.13
C VAL A 200 -7.94 1.57 -9.43
N VAL A 201 -8.44 0.77 -8.48
CA VAL A 201 -7.64 -0.24 -7.79
C VAL A 201 -7.82 -1.58 -8.51
N SER A 202 -6.72 -2.12 -9.03
CA SER A 202 -6.73 -3.41 -9.72
C SER A 202 -7.11 -4.55 -8.77
N GLN A 203 -7.84 -5.53 -9.29
CA GLN A 203 -8.16 -6.73 -8.52
C GLN A 203 -6.94 -7.48 -7.99
N ASP A 204 -5.82 -7.45 -8.71
CA ASP A 204 -4.60 -8.18 -8.36
C ASP A 204 -3.99 -7.67 -7.04
N GLU A 205 -4.22 -6.39 -6.72
CA GLU A 205 -3.69 -5.74 -5.53
C GLU A 205 -4.34 -6.23 -4.23
N TYR A 206 -5.62 -6.65 -4.28
CA TYR A 206 -6.33 -7.16 -3.10
C TYR A 206 -6.61 -8.66 -3.13
N ILE A 207 -6.46 -9.34 -4.27
CA ILE A 207 -6.45 -10.81 -4.33
C ILE A 207 -5.16 -11.36 -3.70
N THR A 208 -4.02 -10.68 -3.89
CA THR A 208 -2.75 -11.07 -3.22
C THR A 208 -2.88 -11.09 -1.69
N ALA A 209 -3.68 -10.19 -1.10
CA ALA A 209 -3.96 -10.16 0.34
C ALA A 209 -4.81 -11.34 0.85
N THR A 210 -5.56 -12.03 -0.04
CA THR A 210 -6.35 -13.21 0.33
C THR A 210 -5.55 -14.50 0.42
N HIS A 211 -4.46 -14.62 -0.35
CA HIS A 211 -3.61 -15.81 -0.31
C HIS A 211 -2.64 -15.83 0.89
N SER A 212 -2.43 -14.70 1.57
CA SER A 212 -1.63 -14.65 2.80
C SER A 212 -2.39 -15.06 4.08
N THR A 213 -3.72 -15.25 4.04
CA THR A 213 -4.52 -15.57 5.25
C THR A 213 -5.39 -16.83 5.16
N SER A 214 -5.31 -17.60 4.08
CA SER A 214 -6.02 -18.90 3.97
C SER A 214 -5.09 -20.09 4.24
N ALA A 215 -4.35 -20.05 5.34
CA ALA A 215 -3.93 -21.27 6.00
C ALA A 215 -5.02 -21.62 7.03
N VAL A 216 -5.51 -22.85 6.95
CA VAL A 216 -6.41 -23.56 7.88
C VAL A 216 -7.91 -23.52 7.51
N LEU A 217 -8.37 -24.71 7.10
CA LEU A 217 -9.73 -25.28 7.05
C LEU A 217 -10.42 -25.41 5.68
N GLY A 218 -10.34 -26.63 5.13
CA GLY A 218 -11.57 -27.37 4.80
C GLY A 218 -11.82 -27.66 3.33
N ALA A 219 -11.61 -28.92 2.95
CA ALA A 219 -11.90 -29.51 1.65
C ALA A 219 -13.37 -29.35 1.21
N GLY A 220 -13.61 -29.19 -0.11
CA GLY A 220 -14.96 -29.29 -0.69
C GLY A 220 -15.16 -28.67 -2.07
N ARG A 221 -14.53 -29.25 -3.10
CA ARG A 221 -14.96 -29.40 -4.51
C ARG A 221 -16.17 -28.58 -5.02
N LEU A 222 -15.99 -27.80 -6.11
CA LEU A 222 -16.54 -28.05 -7.47
C LEU A 222 -16.17 -26.90 -8.41
N ALA A 223 -15.91 -27.28 -9.66
CA ALA A 223 -15.11 -26.59 -10.66
C ALA A 223 -15.94 -25.78 -11.68
N GLU A 224 -15.17 -25.13 -12.57
CA GLU A 224 -15.50 -24.59 -13.90
C GLU A 224 -16.06 -23.15 -13.89
N SER A 225 -15.49 -22.17 -14.59
CA SER A 225 -14.69 -22.10 -15.84
C SER A 225 -14.16 -20.65 -15.98
N SER A 226 -13.19 -20.22 -16.78
CA SER A 226 -12.08 -20.75 -17.59
C SER A 226 -11.30 -19.52 -18.09
N LEU A 227 -10.03 -19.71 -18.48
CA LEU A 227 -9.18 -18.84 -19.32
C LEU A 227 -8.21 -17.83 -18.66
N THR A 228 -7.34 -18.35 -17.78
CA THR A 228 -5.89 -18.04 -17.83
C THR A 228 -5.16 -19.37 -17.82
N GLY A 229 -4.15 -19.57 -18.69
CA GLY A 229 -3.55 -20.88 -18.99
C GLY A 229 -3.31 -21.74 -17.75
N SER A 230 -3.78 -22.99 -17.78
CA SER A 230 -3.70 -23.92 -16.66
C SER A 230 -2.25 -24.00 -16.14
N THR A 231 -2.04 -23.99 -14.83
CA THR A 231 -0.71 -24.14 -14.21
C THR A 231 0.00 -25.42 -14.69
N GLU A 232 -0.76 -26.44 -15.09
CA GLU A 232 -0.25 -27.63 -15.78
C GLU A 232 0.37 -27.31 -17.14
N GLN A 233 -0.23 -26.41 -17.92
CA GLN A 233 0.30 -25.98 -19.21
C GLN A 233 1.61 -25.20 -19.03
N GLN A 234 1.68 -24.34 -18.00
CA GLN A 234 2.92 -23.63 -17.68
C GLN A 234 4.03 -24.61 -17.30
N LEU A 235 3.78 -25.57 -16.42
CA LEU A 235 4.76 -26.60 -16.05
C LEU A 235 5.17 -27.51 -17.21
N ARG A 236 4.21 -27.89 -18.08
CA ARG A 236 4.51 -28.62 -19.31
C ARG A 236 5.42 -27.82 -20.24
N SER A 237 5.22 -26.51 -20.36
CA SER A 237 6.02 -25.65 -21.23
C SER A 237 7.47 -25.50 -20.75
N VAL A 238 7.70 -25.45 -19.43
CA VAL A 238 9.04 -25.30 -18.86
C VAL A 238 9.75 -26.63 -18.59
N ARG A 239 9.07 -27.78 -18.79
CA ARG A 239 9.56 -29.10 -18.40
C ARG A 239 10.94 -29.44 -18.95
N THR A 240 11.17 -29.21 -20.24
CA THR A 240 12.45 -29.51 -20.90
C THR A 240 13.58 -28.67 -20.30
N GLU A 241 13.32 -27.39 -20.06
CA GLU A 241 14.33 -26.47 -19.54
C GLU A 241 14.60 -26.70 -18.05
N PHE A 242 13.56 -27.10 -17.30
CA PHE A 242 13.68 -27.49 -15.90
C PHE A 242 14.65 -28.68 -15.75
N VAL A 243 14.43 -29.76 -16.51
CA VAL A 243 15.31 -30.94 -16.50
C VAL A 243 16.76 -30.58 -16.86
N ARG A 244 16.95 -29.64 -17.79
CA ARG A 244 18.28 -29.23 -18.25
C ARG A 244 19.02 -28.37 -17.22
N ARG A 245 18.35 -27.40 -16.59
CA ARG A 245 19.02 -26.36 -15.77
C ARG A 245 19.00 -26.59 -14.28
N VAL A 246 18.04 -27.35 -13.75
CA VAL A 246 17.89 -27.49 -12.30
C VAL A 246 19.14 -28.14 -11.68
N SER A 247 19.68 -27.51 -10.64
CA SER A 247 20.86 -28.01 -9.94
C SER A 247 20.47 -29.12 -8.95
N GLY A 248 21.43 -30.01 -8.62
CA GLY A 248 21.21 -31.08 -7.64
C GLY A 248 20.67 -30.58 -6.28
N PRO A 249 21.25 -29.53 -5.67
CA PRO A 249 20.74 -28.99 -4.40
C PRO A 249 19.31 -28.46 -4.48
N VAL A 250 18.95 -27.81 -5.59
CA VAL A 250 17.57 -27.30 -5.81
C VAL A 250 16.59 -28.45 -6.01
N LEU A 251 17.01 -29.56 -6.63
CA LEU A 251 16.18 -30.76 -6.73
C LEU A 251 15.88 -31.41 -5.38
N GLU A 252 16.90 -31.56 -4.53
CA GLU A 252 16.71 -32.14 -3.20
C GLU A 252 15.84 -31.22 -2.33
N GLY A 253 16.07 -29.90 -2.36
CA GLY A 253 15.22 -28.92 -1.67
C GLY A 253 13.78 -28.89 -2.20
N LEU A 254 13.60 -29.04 -3.52
CA LEU A 254 12.28 -29.14 -4.12
C LEU A 254 11.56 -30.42 -3.70
N LEU A 255 12.26 -31.54 -3.65
CA LEU A 255 11.70 -32.82 -3.23
C LEU A 255 11.25 -32.76 -1.76
N ASP A 256 12.09 -32.21 -0.88
CA ASP A 256 11.75 -31.99 0.54
C ASP A 256 10.54 -31.04 0.70
N GLY A 257 10.49 -29.95 -0.07
CA GLY A 257 9.35 -29.02 -0.07
C GLY A 257 8.05 -29.67 -0.58
N LEU A 258 8.14 -30.50 -1.63
CA LEU A 258 6.98 -31.23 -2.14
C LEU A 258 6.43 -32.24 -1.13
N LEU A 259 7.29 -32.89 -0.33
CA LEU A 259 6.86 -33.76 0.76
C LEU A 259 6.24 -32.95 1.91
N GLN A 260 6.87 -31.85 2.32
CA GLN A 260 6.37 -30.98 3.38
C GLN A 260 4.98 -30.43 3.08
N HIS A 261 4.72 -30.09 1.81
CA HIS A 261 3.41 -29.62 1.33
C HIS A 261 2.45 -30.75 0.96
N THR A 262 2.76 -32.01 1.30
CA THR A 262 1.93 -33.21 1.04
C THR A 262 1.60 -33.44 -0.44
N VAL A 263 2.41 -32.88 -1.35
CA VAL A 263 2.26 -33.10 -2.79
C VAL A 263 2.69 -34.52 -3.14
N ILE A 264 3.82 -34.96 -2.59
CA ILE A 264 4.31 -36.33 -2.70
C ILE A 264 4.24 -37.02 -1.34
N ASN A 265 4.08 -38.34 -1.33
CA ASN A 265 4.15 -39.12 -0.09
C ASN A 265 5.59 -39.61 0.18
N GLN A 266 5.83 -40.18 1.37
CA GLN A 266 7.15 -40.65 1.75
C GLN A 266 7.69 -41.75 0.82
N GLU A 267 6.84 -42.66 0.35
CA GLU A 267 7.25 -43.75 -0.54
C GLU A 267 7.68 -43.25 -1.92
N GLU A 268 6.95 -42.27 -2.47
CA GLU A 268 7.26 -41.58 -3.73
C GLU A 268 8.58 -40.81 -3.61
N MET A 269 8.81 -40.14 -2.47
CA MET A 269 10.05 -39.44 -2.19
C MET A 269 11.26 -40.39 -2.12
N GLU A 270 11.16 -41.48 -1.36
CA GLU A 270 12.25 -42.47 -1.27
C GLU A 270 12.54 -43.10 -2.65
N SER A 271 11.51 -43.34 -3.47
CA SER A 271 11.68 -43.87 -4.84
C SER A 271 12.47 -42.90 -5.73
N VAL A 272 12.22 -41.60 -5.63
CA VAL A 272 12.92 -40.57 -6.41
C VAL A 272 14.34 -40.33 -5.89
N LYS A 273 14.59 -40.47 -4.58
CA LYS A 273 15.93 -40.32 -3.98
C LYS A 273 16.94 -41.34 -4.49
N VAL A 274 16.48 -42.54 -4.83
CA VAL A 274 17.31 -43.64 -5.36
C VAL A 274 17.84 -43.37 -6.79
N ILE A 275 17.24 -42.43 -7.52
CA ILE A 275 17.66 -42.10 -8.90
C ILE A 275 19.01 -41.37 -8.86
N ALA A 276 20.04 -42.01 -9.45
CA ALA A 276 21.41 -41.47 -9.46
C ALA A 276 21.60 -40.31 -10.47
N GLU A 277 20.91 -40.36 -11.61
CA GLU A 277 21.06 -39.34 -12.65
C GLU A 277 20.18 -38.12 -12.37
N ARG A 278 20.81 -36.94 -12.25
CA ARG A 278 20.14 -35.65 -11.97
C ARG A 278 19.00 -35.34 -12.95
N ALA A 279 19.21 -35.59 -14.25
CA ALA A 279 18.24 -35.26 -15.28
C ALA A 279 17.01 -36.20 -15.23
N GLU A 280 17.23 -37.49 -14.99
CA GLU A 280 16.15 -38.46 -14.78
C GLU A 280 15.38 -38.14 -13.50
N LYS A 281 16.08 -37.80 -12.41
CA LYS A 281 15.47 -37.36 -11.15
C LYS A 281 14.59 -36.13 -11.35
N ALA A 282 15.08 -35.12 -12.08
CA ALA A 282 14.30 -33.93 -12.40
C ALA A 282 13.05 -34.23 -13.23
N ARG A 283 13.15 -35.18 -14.18
CA ARG A 283 12.03 -35.58 -15.03
C ARG A 283 10.95 -36.31 -14.23
N ASP A 284 11.35 -37.19 -13.32
CA ASP A 284 10.42 -37.93 -12.48
C ASP A 284 9.68 -37.00 -11.51
N ILE A 285 10.37 -36.00 -10.93
CA ILE A 285 9.73 -35.02 -10.03
C ILE A 285 8.66 -34.22 -10.77
N ILE A 286 8.99 -33.66 -11.94
CA ILE A 286 8.03 -32.82 -12.67
C ILE A 286 6.86 -33.64 -13.23
N ASP A 287 7.11 -34.88 -13.67
CA ASP A 287 6.05 -35.76 -14.18
C ASP A 287 5.12 -36.25 -13.07
N MET A 288 5.67 -36.52 -11.90
CA MET A 288 4.89 -36.87 -10.72
C MET A 288 3.97 -35.72 -10.31
N VAL A 289 4.47 -34.48 -10.31
CA VAL A 289 3.67 -33.28 -10.01
C VAL A 289 2.59 -33.06 -11.08
N LEU A 290 2.94 -33.19 -12.37
CA LEU A 290 1.99 -33.07 -13.48
C LEU A 290 0.86 -34.10 -13.41
N ARG A 291 1.15 -35.33 -12.95
CA ARG A 291 0.13 -36.39 -12.76
C ARG A 291 -0.84 -36.10 -11.63
N LYS A 292 -0.44 -35.31 -10.62
CA LYS A 292 -1.27 -35.00 -9.44
C LYS A 292 -2.20 -33.80 -9.66
N GLY A 293 -1.95 -33.01 -10.71
CA GLY A 293 -2.86 -32.00 -11.23
C GLY A 293 -2.47 -30.54 -10.95
N THR A 294 -3.33 -29.61 -11.36
CA THR A 294 -3.13 -28.14 -11.32
C THR A 294 -2.68 -27.59 -9.96
N GLU A 295 -3.23 -28.10 -8.88
CA GLU A 295 -2.89 -27.66 -7.51
C GLU A 295 -1.46 -28.05 -7.13
N SER A 296 -1.06 -29.29 -7.44
CA SER A 296 0.32 -29.75 -7.25
C SER A 296 1.30 -28.97 -8.14
N CYS A 297 0.87 -28.67 -9.37
CA CYS A 297 1.62 -27.86 -10.31
C CYS A 297 1.86 -26.44 -9.78
N SER A 298 0.82 -25.78 -9.27
CA SER A 298 0.95 -24.45 -8.65
C SER A 298 1.92 -24.46 -7.47
N ARG A 299 1.85 -25.49 -6.62
CA ARG A 299 2.75 -25.63 -5.46
C ARG A 299 4.21 -25.78 -5.88
N MET A 300 4.49 -26.61 -6.89
CA MET A 300 5.85 -26.76 -7.41
C MET A 300 6.38 -25.45 -8.00
N ILE A 301 5.54 -24.69 -8.73
CA ILE A 301 5.92 -23.38 -9.28
C ILE A 301 6.28 -22.39 -8.16
N ASN A 302 5.44 -22.30 -7.12
CA ASN A 302 5.67 -21.40 -6.01
C ASN A 302 6.94 -21.78 -5.23
N LEU A 303 7.14 -23.07 -4.93
CA LEU A 303 8.35 -23.55 -4.27
C LEU A 303 9.61 -23.24 -5.10
N LEU A 304 9.55 -23.46 -6.41
CA LEU A 304 10.67 -23.16 -7.30
C LEU A 304 10.97 -21.65 -7.35
N GLY A 305 9.92 -20.81 -7.35
CA GLY A 305 10.04 -19.36 -7.30
C GLY A 305 10.61 -18.83 -5.96
N GLU A 306 10.30 -19.48 -4.84
CA GLU A 306 10.85 -19.13 -3.53
C GLU A 306 12.30 -19.58 -3.35
N MET A 307 12.62 -20.80 -3.78
CA MET A 307 13.97 -21.38 -3.61
C MET A 307 14.99 -20.82 -4.59
N ASP A 308 14.60 -20.59 -5.84
CA ASP A 308 15.47 -20.04 -6.88
C ASP A 308 14.69 -19.14 -7.86
N PRO A 309 14.42 -17.88 -7.46
CA PRO A 309 13.73 -16.90 -8.31
C PRO A 309 14.44 -16.69 -9.66
N CYS A 310 15.77 -16.81 -9.68
CA CYS A 310 16.59 -16.64 -10.86
C CYS A 310 16.36 -17.80 -11.85
N LEU A 311 16.33 -19.04 -11.38
CA LEU A 311 16.01 -20.21 -12.19
C LEU A 311 14.58 -20.11 -12.74
N TRP A 312 13.60 -19.74 -11.93
CA TRP A 312 12.21 -19.60 -12.39
C TRP A 312 12.07 -18.57 -13.51
N THR A 313 12.70 -17.40 -13.36
CA THR A 313 12.72 -16.36 -14.40
C THR A 313 13.37 -16.87 -15.69
N GLN A 314 14.43 -17.65 -15.61
CA GLN A 314 15.09 -18.26 -16.77
C GLN A 314 14.26 -19.34 -17.45
N LEU A 315 13.45 -20.09 -16.68
CA LEU A 315 12.54 -21.10 -17.22
C LEU A 315 11.39 -20.46 -18.01
N GLN A 316 10.88 -19.32 -17.54
CA GLN A 316 9.84 -18.55 -18.24
C GLN A 316 10.37 -17.86 -19.51
N ASN A 317 11.59 -17.30 -19.46
CA ASN A 317 12.15 -16.60 -20.61
C ASN A 317 12.50 -17.52 -21.80
N ASN A 318 12.76 -18.81 -21.55
CA ASN A 318 13.09 -19.79 -22.59
C ASN A 318 11.88 -20.64 -23.02
N SER A 319 10.75 -20.60 -22.32
CA SER A 319 9.49 -21.19 -22.80
C SER A 319 8.79 -20.30 -23.84
N VAL A 320 9.15 -19.01 -23.89
CA VAL A 320 8.83 -18.08 -24.98
C VAL A 320 9.93 -18.13 -26.06
N GLY A 321 10.19 -19.33 -26.56
CA GLY A 321 11.08 -19.56 -27.70
C GLY A 321 10.35 -19.32 -29.01
N VAL A 322 10.74 -18.24 -29.69
CA VAL A 322 10.40 -17.81 -31.05
C VAL A 322 10.20 -18.98 -32.04
N PRO A 323 9.10 -19.03 -32.82
CA PRO A 323 9.02 -19.92 -33.97
C PRO A 323 9.90 -19.35 -35.10
N THR A 324 10.87 -20.14 -35.54
CA THR A 324 11.33 -20.14 -36.95
C THR A 324 10.81 -21.39 -37.62
#